data_AF-A0A2S3ZFZ6-F1
#
_entry.id   AF-A0A2S3ZFZ6-F1
#
_cell.length_a   1.000
_cell.length_b   1.000
_cell.length_c   1.000
_cell.angle_alpha   90.00
_cell.angle_beta   90.00
_cell.angle_gamma   90.00
#
_symmetry.space_group_name_H-M   'P 1'
#
loop_
_entity.id
_entity.type
_entity.pdbx_description
1 polymer ?
#
loop_
_entity_poly.entity_id
_entity_poly.type
_entity_poly.pdbx_seq_one_letter_code
_entity_poly.pdbx_strand_id
1 'polypeptide(L)'
;MFHNSPSAPDTALPEHAPVTSAETYTAPVLNPKPSPGSTVDDAALGLGDVEITELSPTEWRVADHGIEHDDPTALLGFIQIVGSAFEVTNLGRPRERAYFTSFDRATASLLPRGVLA
;
A
#
# COMPACT_ATOMS: atom_id res chain seq x y z
N MET A 1 -56.69 0.72 -33.03
CA MET A 1 -55.24 0.78 -32.75
C MET A 1 -54.99 0.11 -31.41
N PHE A 2 -54.01 -0.77 -31.39
CA PHE A 2 -53.33 -1.39 -30.27
C PHE A 2 -53.08 -0.41 -29.07
N HIS A 3 -52.96 -0.76 -27.78
CA HIS A 3 -52.47 -1.97 -27.09
C HIS A 3 -53.05 -2.08 -25.67
N ASN A 4 -53.02 -3.32 -25.16
CA ASN A 4 -53.14 -3.74 -23.76
C ASN A 4 -51.93 -3.30 -22.90
N SER A 5 -52.09 -3.39 -21.56
CA SER A 5 -51.06 -3.40 -20.49
C SER A 5 -50.80 -2.08 -19.73
N PRO A 6 -50.34 -2.12 -18.45
CA PRO A 6 -51.09 -2.54 -17.26
C PRO A 6 -50.92 -1.53 -16.08
N SER A 7 -51.63 -1.77 -14.99
CA SER A 7 -51.51 -1.04 -13.70
C SER A 7 -50.07 -0.86 -13.25
N ALA A 8 -49.78 0.32 -12.68
CA ALA A 8 -48.50 0.66 -12.07
C ALA A 8 -48.05 -0.43 -11.07
N PRO A 9 -46.78 -0.85 -11.07
CA PRO A 9 -46.26 -1.64 -9.99
C PRO A 9 -46.19 -0.77 -8.74
N ASP A 10 -46.95 -1.18 -7.73
CA ASP A 10 -46.72 -0.89 -6.32
C ASP A 10 -45.22 -1.00 -6.07
N THR A 11 -44.54 0.15 -5.95
CA THR A 11 -43.13 0.16 -5.56
C THR A 11 -43.13 -0.02 -4.05
N ALA A 12 -43.41 -1.25 -3.64
CA ALA A 12 -43.15 -1.74 -2.31
C ALA A 12 -41.68 -1.45 -2.03
N LEU A 13 -41.44 -0.54 -1.09
CA LEU A 13 -40.14 -0.24 -0.53
C LEU A 13 -39.61 -1.56 0.06
N PRO A 14 -38.52 -2.15 -0.46
CA PRO A 14 -37.98 -3.35 0.16
C PRO A 14 -37.45 -2.98 1.55
N GLU A 15 -38.04 -3.63 2.54
CA GLU A 15 -37.67 -3.57 3.94
C GLU A 15 -36.15 -3.80 4.07
N HIS A 16 -35.50 -2.94 4.87
CA HIS A 16 -34.07 -3.04 5.16
C HIS A 16 -33.75 -4.43 5.72
N ALA A 17 -33.34 -5.35 4.85
CA ALA A 17 -32.67 -6.57 5.27
C ALA A 17 -31.38 -6.16 6.00
N PRO A 18 -31.05 -6.78 7.14
CA PRO A 18 -29.73 -6.58 7.74
C PRO A 18 -28.69 -7.10 6.74
N VAL A 19 -27.85 -6.21 6.24
CA VAL A 19 -26.71 -6.57 5.40
C VAL A 19 -25.65 -7.20 6.31
N THR A 20 -25.92 -8.42 6.79
CA THR A 20 -24.91 -9.35 7.27
C THR A 20 -24.60 -10.26 6.11
N SER A 21 -23.53 -9.95 5.41
CA SER A 21 -22.76 -10.92 4.66
C SER A 21 -21.34 -10.43 4.76
N ALA A 22 -20.63 -10.99 5.74
CA ALA A 22 -19.19 -11.02 5.75
C ALA A 22 -18.76 -11.65 4.42
N GLU A 23 -18.46 -10.82 3.42
CA GLU A 23 -17.69 -11.26 2.27
C GLU A 23 -16.34 -11.70 2.83
N THR A 24 -16.26 -13.00 3.02
CA THR A 24 -15.02 -13.73 3.28
C THR A 24 -14.22 -13.60 2.00
N TYR A 25 -13.52 -12.48 1.86
CA TYR A 25 -12.51 -12.33 0.84
C TYR A 25 -11.40 -13.32 1.22
N THR A 26 -11.40 -14.45 0.54
CA THR A 26 -10.34 -15.43 0.68
C THR A 26 -9.13 -14.79 0.05
N ALA A 27 -8.21 -14.26 0.86
CA ALA A 27 -6.95 -13.76 0.38
C ALA A 27 -6.30 -14.85 -0.49
N PRO A 28 -5.86 -14.55 -1.72
CA PRO A 28 -5.00 -15.48 -2.42
C PRO A 28 -3.79 -15.71 -1.52
N VAL A 29 -3.60 -16.97 -1.13
CA VAL A 29 -2.42 -17.42 -0.39
C VAL A 29 -1.19 -17.02 -1.21
N LEU A 30 -0.54 -15.95 -0.76
CA LEU A 30 0.81 -15.58 -1.14
C LEU A 30 1.68 -15.90 0.07
N ASN A 31 2.00 -17.18 0.24
CA ASN A 31 3.14 -17.58 1.07
C ASN A 31 4.43 -17.19 0.32
N PRO A 32 5.56 -16.84 0.99
CA PRO A 32 5.81 -16.87 2.43
C PRO A 32 6.10 -15.49 3.06
N LYS A 33 5.61 -15.38 4.31
CA LYS A 33 6.05 -14.46 5.36
C LYS A 33 7.58 -14.31 5.41
N PRO A 34 8.16 -13.08 5.38
CA PRO A 34 9.44 -12.88 6.04
C PRO A 34 9.19 -13.02 7.54
N SER A 35 9.78 -14.06 8.15
CA SER A 35 9.74 -14.22 9.60
C SER A 35 10.26 -12.96 10.29
N PRO A 36 9.63 -12.45 11.37
CA PRO A 36 10.23 -11.43 12.23
C PRO A 36 11.35 -12.12 13.02
N GLY A 37 12.53 -12.18 12.42
CA GLY A 37 13.65 -12.99 12.92
C GLY A 37 14.56 -13.44 11.78
N SER A 38 15.02 -12.50 10.96
CA SER A 38 16.20 -12.72 10.15
C SER A 38 17.12 -11.54 10.38
N THR A 39 18.03 -11.72 11.34
CA THR A 39 19.34 -11.07 11.33
C THR A 39 19.98 -11.45 9.99
N VAL A 40 19.67 -10.68 8.94
CA VAL A 40 20.43 -10.70 7.69
C VAL A 40 21.59 -9.73 7.87
N ASP A 41 22.57 -10.18 8.65
CA ASP A 41 23.93 -9.66 8.53
C ASP A 41 24.49 -10.24 7.22
N ASP A 42 24.15 -9.62 6.08
CA ASP A 42 24.76 -9.91 4.78
C ASP A 42 24.69 -8.67 3.89
N ALA A 43 25.69 -7.80 4.06
CA ALA A 43 26.27 -6.92 3.05
C ALA A 43 25.34 -6.39 1.92
N ALA A 44 24.36 -5.55 2.27
CA ALA A 44 23.81 -4.58 1.34
C ALA A 44 24.88 -3.51 1.04
N LEU A 45 25.76 -3.80 0.09
CA LEU A 45 26.72 -2.83 -0.41
C LEU A 45 25.98 -1.66 -1.11
N GLY A 46 25.70 -0.61 -0.34
CA GLY A 46 25.65 0.77 -0.82
C GLY A 46 24.36 1.28 -1.46
N LEU A 47 23.18 0.71 -1.14
CA LEU A 47 21.90 1.41 -1.29
C LEU A 47 21.51 1.88 0.11
N GLY A 48 21.30 3.19 0.28
CA GLY A 48 21.15 3.86 1.58
C GLY A 48 20.42 3.04 2.65
N ASP A 49 20.99 3.01 3.84
CA ASP A 49 20.50 2.24 4.98
C ASP A 49 19.10 2.70 5.38
N VAL A 50 18.06 1.97 4.96
CA VAL A 50 16.66 2.32 5.21
C VAL A 50 15.91 1.19 5.92
N GLU A 51 15.09 1.58 6.89
CA GLU A 51 14.16 0.71 7.59
C GLU A 51 12.83 0.65 6.83
N ILE A 52 12.35 -0.55 6.52
CA ILE A 52 11.02 -0.78 5.94
C ILE A 52 10.14 -1.44 6.99
N THR A 53 9.13 -0.72 7.45
CA THR A 53 8.17 -1.21 8.46
C THR A 53 6.82 -1.45 7.79
N GLU A 54 6.28 -2.66 7.87
CA GLU A 54 4.92 -2.95 7.41
C GLU A 54 3.89 -2.29 8.35
N LEU A 55 2.98 -1.50 7.78
CA LEU A 55 1.84 -0.90 8.49
C LEU A 55 0.58 -1.74 8.28
N SER A 56 0.42 -2.27 7.06
CA SER A 56 -0.63 -3.19 6.66
C SER A 56 -0.13 -4.08 5.52
N PRO A 57 -0.88 -5.13 5.12
CA PRO A 57 -0.50 -5.98 3.98
C PRO A 57 -0.33 -5.23 2.65
N THR A 58 -0.85 -4.00 2.56
CA THR A 58 -0.81 -3.17 1.37
C THR A 58 -0.04 -1.87 1.57
N GLU A 59 0.56 -1.63 2.74
CA GLU A 59 1.16 -0.35 3.08
C GLU A 59 2.42 -0.51 3.95
N TRP A 60 3.47 0.21 3.56
CA TRP A 60 4.77 0.20 4.22
C TRP A 60 5.25 1.61 4.49
N ARG A 61 5.85 1.78 5.66
CA ARG A 61 6.61 2.95 6.07
C ARG A 61 8.06 2.74 5.66
N VAL A 62 8.68 3.76 5.09
CA VAL A 62 10.11 3.75 4.75
C VAL A 62 10.79 4.89 5.50
N ALA A 63 11.78 4.54 6.31
CA ALA A 63 12.54 5.48 7.13
C ALA A 63 14.05 5.32 6.90
N ASP A 64 14.81 6.37 7.16
CA ASP A 64 16.27 6.33 7.23
C ASP A 64 16.68 5.58 8.51
N HIS A 65 17.42 4.48 8.37
CA HIS A 65 17.87 3.67 9.51
C HIS A 65 19.02 4.35 10.29
N GLY A 66 19.67 5.34 9.69
CA GLY A 66 20.70 6.15 10.33
C GLY A 66 20.16 7.23 11.30
N ILE A 67 18.84 7.44 11.32
CA ILE A 67 18.16 8.41 12.19
C ILE A 67 17.33 7.66 13.24
N GLU A 68 17.23 8.20 14.46
CA GLU A 68 16.43 7.58 15.52
C GLU A 68 14.97 7.38 15.08
N HIS A 69 14.41 6.21 15.38
CA HIS A 69 13.06 5.81 14.95
C HIS A 69 11.95 6.77 15.42
N ASP A 70 12.11 7.37 16.61
CA ASP A 70 11.15 8.33 17.17
C ASP A 70 11.30 9.75 16.58
N ASP A 71 12.37 10.00 15.80
CA ASP A 71 12.55 11.26 15.11
C ASP A 71 11.72 11.28 13.82
N PRO A 72 10.75 12.22 13.68
CA PRO A 72 9.93 12.31 12.48
C PRO A 72 10.74 12.63 11.21
N THR A 73 11.97 13.14 11.34
CA THR A 73 12.86 13.41 10.19
C THR A 73 13.44 12.13 9.58
N ALA A 74 13.41 11.01 10.31
CA ALA A 74 13.75 9.69 9.77
C ALA A 74 12.79 9.26 8.66
N LEU A 75 11.54 9.73 8.69
CA LEU A 75 10.50 9.28 7.77
C LEU A 75 10.73 9.81 6.34
N LEU A 76 11.07 8.92 5.41
CA LEU A 76 11.30 9.25 4.00
C LEU A 76 9.99 9.25 3.20
N GLY A 77 9.09 8.31 3.53
CA GLY A 77 7.83 8.17 2.83
C GLY A 77 7.09 6.87 3.08
N PHE A 78 6.08 6.66 2.23
CA PHE A 78 5.22 5.49 2.27
C PHE A 78 5.15 4.83 0.90
N ILE A 79 4.98 3.52 0.92
CA ILE A 79 4.67 2.71 -0.26
C ILE A 79 3.31 2.08 0.00
N GLN A 80 2.37 2.20 -0.94
CA GLN A 80 1.12 1.44 -0.88
C GLN A 80 0.84 0.68 -2.18
N ILE A 81 0.08 -0.40 -2.10
CA ILE A 81 -0.49 -1.05 -3.29
C ILE A 81 -1.71 -0.27 -3.77
N VAL A 82 -1.70 0.16 -5.03
CA VAL A 82 -2.85 0.74 -5.74
C VAL A 82 -3.09 -0.04 -7.02
N GLY A 83 -4.16 -0.83 -7.04
CA GLY A 83 -4.45 -1.74 -8.15
C GLY A 83 -3.34 -2.78 -8.32
N SER A 84 -2.59 -2.68 -9.42
CA SER A 84 -1.46 -3.57 -9.72
C SER A 84 -0.08 -2.89 -9.58
N ALA A 85 -0.02 -1.71 -8.95
CA ALA A 85 1.21 -0.92 -8.84
C ALA A 85 1.50 -0.55 -7.38
N PHE A 86 2.76 -0.23 -7.12
CA PHE A 86 3.23 0.38 -5.88
C PHE A 86 3.25 1.89 -6.07
N GLU A 87 2.36 2.60 -5.37
CA GLU A 87 2.38 4.05 -5.26
C GLU A 87 3.36 4.46 -4.17
N VAL A 88 4.22 5.43 -4.48
CA VAL A 88 5.17 6.04 -3.54
C VAL A 88 4.68 7.43 -3.18
N THR A 89 4.58 7.68 -1.88
CA THR A 89 4.42 9.02 -1.31
C THR A 89 5.75 9.45 -0.71
N ASN A 90 6.46 10.34 -1.40
CA ASN A 90 7.76 10.86 -0.96
C ASN A 90 7.57 12.16 -0.15
N LEU A 91 7.99 12.17 1.12
CA LEU A 91 7.80 13.35 1.99
C LEU A 91 8.80 14.47 1.71
N GLY A 92 9.98 14.16 1.18
CA GLY A 92 10.93 15.17 0.69
C GLY A 92 10.51 15.84 -0.61
N ARG A 93 9.59 15.21 -1.37
CA ARG A 93 9.04 15.73 -2.63
C ARG A 93 7.53 15.49 -2.72
N PRO A 94 6.71 16.21 -1.92
CA PRO A 94 5.29 15.90 -1.75
C PRO A 94 4.42 16.08 -3.00
N ARG A 95 4.98 16.68 -4.06
CA ARG A 95 4.20 17.13 -5.22
C ARG A 95 4.04 16.07 -6.32
N GLU A 96 4.70 14.93 -6.20
CA GLU A 96 4.72 13.90 -7.24
C GLU A 96 4.36 12.53 -6.66
N ARG A 97 3.28 11.93 -7.18
CA ARG A 97 2.96 10.51 -6.97
C ARG A 97 3.70 9.70 -8.02
N ALA A 98 4.56 8.80 -7.57
CA ALA A 98 5.27 7.89 -8.44
C ALA A 98 4.69 6.48 -8.33
N TYR A 99 4.55 5.80 -9.46
CA TYR A 99 4.01 4.45 -9.53
C TYR A 99 5.05 3.50 -10.11
N PHE A 100 5.22 2.35 -9.47
CA PHE A 100 6.20 1.33 -9.86
C PHE A 100 5.54 -0.04 -9.95
N THR A 101 6.07 -0.89 -10.84
CA THR A 101 5.65 -2.29 -10.96
C THR A 101 6.44 -3.22 -10.03
N SER A 102 7.43 -2.70 -9.31
CA SER A 102 8.34 -3.45 -8.44
C SER A 102 8.51 -2.71 -7.13
N PHE A 103 8.36 -3.45 -6.03
CA PHE A 103 8.55 -2.94 -4.67
C PHE A 103 9.97 -2.40 -4.47
N ASP A 104 10.97 -3.13 -4.94
CA ASP A 104 12.39 -2.72 -4.85
C ASP A 104 12.65 -1.36 -5.53
N ARG A 105 12.06 -1.15 -6.71
CA ARG A 105 12.14 0.14 -7.42
C ARG A 105 11.41 1.27 -6.68
N ALA A 106 10.28 0.95 -6.05
CA ALA A 106 9.54 1.90 -5.23
C ALA A 106 10.39 2.34 -4.02
N THR A 107 11.01 1.41 -3.31
CA THR A 107 11.94 1.68 -2.21
C THR A 107 13.14 2.50 -2.67
N ALA A 108 13.79 2.11 -3.77
CA ALA A 108 14.94 2.83 -4.31
C ALA A 108 14.62 4.29 -4.69
N SER A 109 13.36 4.60 -5.01
CA SER A 109 12.93 5.96 -5.33
C SER A 109 12.87 6.90 -4.11
N LEU A 110 12.79 6.34 -2.91
CA LEU A 110 12.77 7.07 -1.64
C LEU A 110 14.18 7.31 -1.09
N LEU A 111 15.18 6.56 -1.57
CA LEU A 111 16.55 6.71 -1.12
C LEU A 111 17.06 8.12 -1.42
N PRO A 112 17.72 8.79 -0.45
CA PRO A 112 18.47 9.99 -0.72
C PRO A 112 19.49 9.67 -1.80
N ARG A 113 19.43 10.38 -2.93
CA ARG A 113 20.54 10.33 -3.88
C ARG A 113 21.72 10.97 -3.18
N GLY A 114 22.67 10.16 -2.73
CA GLY A 114 23.95 10.65 -2.25
C GLY A 114 24.49 11.66 -3.27
N VAL A 115 24.64 12.91 -2.84
CA VAL A 115 25.38 13.90 -3.60
C VAL A 115 26.79 13.34 -3.70
N LEU A 116 27.14 12.79 -4.87
CA LEU A 116 28.52 12.60 -5.26
C LEU A 116 29.09 14.01 -5.45
N ALA A 117 29.62 14.58 -4.37
CA ALA A 117 30.46 15.79 -4.38
C ALA A 117 31.92 15.40 -4.63
#